data_AF-A0A3M1VSS4-F1
#
_entry.id   AF-A0A3M1VSS4-F1
#
_cell.length_a   1.000
_cell.length_b   1.000
_cell.length_c   1.000
_cell.angle_alpha   90.00
_cell.angle_beta   90.00
_cell.angle_gamma   90.00
#
_symmetry.space_group_name_H-M   'P 1'
#
loop_
_entity.id
_entity.type
_entity.pdbx_description
1 polymer ?
#
loop_
_entity_poly.entity_id
_entity_poly.type
_entity_poly.pdbx_seq_one_letter_code
_entity_poly.pdbx_strand_id
1 'polypeptide(L)' 'ITQIDLPRGQISGLKDALQTLKNIEGIATVYFTDQDVIRHPLVSRIVAAYERRGALENED' A
#
# COMPACT_ATOMS: atom_id res chain seq x y z
N ILE A 1 -1.60 -1.83 -3.65
CA ILE A 1 -0.29 -2.19 -3.04
C ILE A 1 0.60 -0.98 -3.24
N THR A 2 1.09 -0.43 -2.14
CA THR A 2 1.92 0.80 -2.08
C THR A 2 3.30 0.56 -2.71
N GLN A 3 4.17 1.58 -2.57
CA GLN A 3 5.61 1.50 -2.76
C GLN A 3 6.18 0.17 -2.26
N ILE A 4 6.84 -0.58 -3.15
CA ILE A 4 7.59 -1.80 -2.84
C ILE A 4 9.06 -1.42 -2.92
N ASP A 5 9.68 -1.13 -1.78
CA ASP A 5 11.09 -0.71 -1.68
C ASP A 5 12.05 -1.90 -1.76
N LEU A 6 11.82 -2.79 -2.73
CA LEU A 6 12.67 -3.95 -2.96
C LEU A 6 13.60 -3.72 -4.16
N PRO A 7 14.83 -4.26 -4.12
CA PRO A 7 15.68 -4.37 -5.30
C PRO A 7 14.95 -4.92 -6.52
N ARG A 8 15.30 -4.42 -7.71
CA ARG A 8 14.70 -4.88 -8.97
C ARG A 8 14.84 -6.40 -9.12
N GLY A 9 13.74 -7.05 -9.49
CA GLY A 9 13.67 -8.51 -9.68
C GLY A 9 13.36 -9.30 -8.40
N GLN A 10 13.32 -8.65 -7.23
CA GLN A 10 12.93 -9.32 -6.00
C GLN A 10 11.41 -9.39 -5.85
N ILE A 11 10.91 -10.56 -5.48
CA ILE A 11 9.50 -10.80 -5.21
C ILE A 11 9.15 -10.19 -3.84
N SER A 12 8.04 -9.46 -3.77
CA SER A 12 7.48 -8.99 -2.49
C SER A 12 6.91 -10.17 -1.70
N GLY A 13 7.50 -10.45 -0.53
CA GLY A 13 7.02 -11.51 0.36
C GLY A 13 5.58 -11.30 0.81
N LEU A 14 5.15 -10.04 1.03
CA LEU A 14 3.75 -9.75 1.35
C LEU A 14 2.82 -10.07 0.17
N LYS A 15 3.19 -9.68 -1.06
CA LYS A 15 2.39 -9.98 -2.25
C LYS A 15 2.29 -11.48 -2.50
N ASP A 16 3.40 -12.19 -2.34
CA ASP A 16 3.48 -13.65 -2.45
C ASP A 16 2.62 -14.34 -1.38
N ALA A 17 2.73 -13.92 -0.11
CA ALA A 17 1.93 -14.45 0.99
C ALA A 17 0.42 -14.21 0.77
N LEU A 18 0.01 -13.01 0.35
CA LEU A 18 -1.40 -12.70 0.05
C LEU A 18 -1.97 -13.60 -1.06
N GLN A 19 -1.16 -13.94 -2.06
CA GLN A 19 -1.59 -14.83 -3.14
C GLN A 19 -1.63 -16.30 -2.68
N THR A 20 -0.60 -16.74 -1.97
CA THR A 20 -0.46 -18.12 -1.48
C THR A 20 -1.50 -18.48 -0.42
N LEU A 21 -1.84 -17.55 0.47
CA LEU A 21 -2.72 -17.80 1.61
C LEU A 21 -4.21 -17.52 1.32
N LYS A 22 -4.56 -17.08 0.10
CA LYS A 22 -5.90 -16.57 -0.25
C LYS A 22 -7.07 -17.50 0.11
N ASN A 23 -6.86 -18.82 0.05
CA ASN A 23 -7.92 -19.82 0.24
C ASN A 23 -7.62 -20.79 1.40
N ILE A 24 -6.71 -20.42 2.31
CA ILE A 24 -6.38 -21.27 3.46
C ILE A 24 -7.40 -21.03 4.57
N GLU A 25 -8.07 -22.09 4.98
CA GLU A 25 -9.01 -22.05 6.11
C GLU A 25 -8.31 -21.59 7.39
N GLY A 26 -8.95 -20.70 8.14
CA GLY A 26 -8.39 -20.12 9.36
C GLY A 26 -7.48 -18.90 9.14
N ILE A 27 -7.26 -18.46 7.90
CA ILE A 27 -6.51 -17.24 7.59
C ILE A 27 -7.42 -16.21 6.93
N ALA A 28 -7.43 -14.99 7.48
CA ALA A 28 -8.13 -13.84 6.90
C ALA A 28 -7.12 -12.76 6.49
N THR A 29 -7.39 -12.09 5.38
CA THR A 29 -6.69 -10.87 4.99
C THR A 29 -7.60 -9.67 5.24
N VAL A 30 -7.12 -8.68 5.99
CA VAL A 30 -7.87 -7.46 6.28
C VAL A 30 -7.20 -6.29 5.56
N TYR A 31 -7.97 -5.55 4.77
CA TYR A 31 -7.51 -4.35 4.08
C TYR A 31 -8.02 -3.12 4.83
N PHE A 32 -7.10 -2.24 5.18
CA PHE A 32 -7.43 -0.96 5.79
C PHE A 32 -7.63 0.10 4.71
N THR A 33 -8.52 1.04 4.99
CA THR A 33 -8.78 2.23 4.19
C THR A 33 -8.27 3.46 4.93
N ASP A 34 -8.30 4.62 4.28
CA ASP A 34 -7.96 5.88 4.94
C ASP A 34 -8.89 6.25 6.10
N GLN A 35 -10.12 5.73 6.11
CA GLN A 35 -11.06 5.94 7.20
C GLN A 35 -10.65 5.21 8.48
N ASP A 36 -9.86 4.13 8.35
CA ASP A 36 -9.42 3.31 9.48
C ASP A 36 -8.15 3.88 10.14
N VAL A 37 -7.58 4.96 9.61
CA VAL A 37 -6.31 5.53 10.08
C VAL A 37 -6.51 6.94 10.65
N ILE A 38 -6.34 7.09 11.96
CA ILE A 38 -6.29 8.40 12.59
C ILE A 38 -4.88 8.97 12.38
N ARG A 39 -4.78 10.00 11.53
CA ARG A 39 -3.54 10.72 11.27
C ARG A 39 -3.62 12.11 11.89
N HIS A 40 -2.49 12.60 12.40
CA HIS A 40 -2.37 13.99 12.77
C HIS A 40 -2.66 14.88 11.52
N PRO A 41 -3.42 15.98 11.63
CA PRO A 41 -3.82 16.78 10.44
C PRO A 41 -2.67 17.22 9.55
N LEU A 42 -1.50 17.54 10.12
CA LEU A 42 -0.30 17.88 9.37
C LEU A 42 0.18 16.71 8.48
N VAL A 43 0.18 15.48 9.02
CA VAL A 43 0.63 14.29 8.30
C VAL A 43 -0.31 14.01 7.12
N SER A 44 -1.63 14.12 7.31
CA SER A 44 -2.60 13.97 6.22
C SER A 44 -2.36 14.95 5.08
N ARG A 45 -2.05 16.21 5.40
CA ARG A 45 -1.73 17.24 4.40
C ARG A 45 -0.43 16.93 3.64
N ILE A 46 0.58 16.40 4.33
CA ILE A 46 1.84 15.98 3.70
C ILE A 46 1.59 14.82 2.74
N VAL A 47 0.90 13.76 3.18
CA VAL A 47 0.58 12.59 2.33
C VAL A 47 -0.18 13.02 1.08
N ALA A 48 -1.24 13.82 1.23
CA ALA A 48 -2.03 14.30 0.10
C ALA A 48 -1.21 15.14 -0.90
N ALA A 49 -0.18 15.85 -0.45
CA ALA A 49 0.72 16.60 -1.34
C ALA A 49 1.59 15.67 -2.19
N TYR A 50 2.11 14.59 -1.62
CA TYR A 50 2.90 13.60 -2.35
C TYR A 50 2.05 12.77 -3.30
N GLU A 51 0.83 12.38 -2.91
CA GLU A 51 -0.12 11.67 -3.79
C GLU A 51 -0.44 12.47 -5.05
N ARG A 52 -0.73 13.78 -4.91
CA ARG A 52 -0.95 14.66 -6.07
C ARG A 52 0.27 14.74 -6.98
N ARG A 53 1.48 14.79 -6.42
CA ARG A 53 2.71 14.83 -7.23
C ARG A 53 2.93 13.53 -7.99
N GLY A 54 2.76 12.39 -7.32
CA GLY A 54 2.91 11.08 -7.95
C GLY A 54 1.89 10.84 -9.07
N ALA A 55 0.65 11.33 -8.93
CA ALA A 55 -0.35 11.22 -9.99
C ALA A 55 0.06 11.98 -11.26
N LEU A 56 0.65 13.18 -11.11
CA LEU A 56 1.12 14.00 -12.22
C LEU A 56 2.34 13.40 -12.95
N GLU A 57 3.21 12.68 -12.23
CA GLU A 57 4.40 12.01 -12.82
C GLU A 57 4.05 10.74 -13.62
N ASN A 58 2.82 10.19 -13.50
CA ASN A 58 2.39 8.99 -14.23
C ASN A 58 1.51 9.31 -15.47
N GLU A 59 1.27 10.59 -15.77
CA GLU A 59 0.48 11.04 -16.94
C GLU A 59 1.36 11.54 -18.12
N ASP A 60 2.69 11.55 -17.96
CA ASP A 60 3.71 11.80 -19.00
C ASP A 60 4.41 10.49 -19.44
#